data_AF-A0A1A0IRS6-F1
#
_entry.id   AF-A0A1A0IRS6-F1
#
_cell.length_a   1.000
_cell.length_b   1.000
_cell.length_c   1.000
_cell.angle_alpha   90.00
_cell.angle_beta   90.00
_cell.angle_gamma   90.00
#
_symmetry.space_group_name_H-M   'P 1'
#
loop_
_entity.id
_entity.type
_entity.pdbx_description
1 polymer ?
#
loop_
_entity_poly.entity_id
_entity_poly.type
_entity_poly.pdbx_seq_one_letter_code
_entity_poly.pdbx_strand_id
1 'polypeptide(L)'
;MSTASLPRSVTRLLDAVAVDRNTDQPIYSTRRRLAVVGFLLIGAVFLGVSLSVTPGDTAFYPLTLGLAATWIIGAIATSRLSAGRFSLDGDGSTSGAVALGVVAGVAMGAVFVIGAFLTKLIGPLSELVSNVLAFADYGSIAIVTAITLINGAAEELFFRGAVYSAVRPHHPVVVSTVVYTIATLASGNVMLGFAAILLGAVCAILRRCTGGVAAPICTHVVWSTIVLFALPPIFG
;
A
#
# COMPACT_ATOMS: atom_id res chain seq x y z
N MET A 1 -24.18 24.48 -23.87
CA MET A 1 -23.22 24.25 -22.78
C MET A 1 -22.02 23.50 -23.36
N SER A 2 -20.88 24.15 -23.48
CA SER A 2 -19.65 23.53 -23.97
C SER A 2 -19.14 22.55 -22.90
N THR A 3 -19.22 21.25 -23.16
CA THR A 3 -18.52 20.26 -22.33
C THR A 3 -17.03 20.52 -22.49
N ALA A 4 -16.39 21.08 -21.45
CA ALA A 4 -14.95 21.31 -21.48
C ALA A 4 -14.25 19.96 -21.66
N SER A 5 -13.68 19.72 -22.84
CA SER A 5 -12.88 18.54 -23.12
C SER A 5 -11.64 18.57 -22.23
N LEU A 6 -11.34 17.46 -21.54
CA LEU A 6 -10.14 17.36 -20.73
C LEU A 6 -8.88 17.66 -21.55
N PRO A 7 -7.82 18.20 -20.93
CA PRO A 7 -6.54 18.39 -21.61
C PRO A 7 -6.05 17.08 -22.24
N ARG A 8 -5.43 17.16 -23.43
CA ARG A 8 -4.91 15.97 -24.14
C ARG A 8 -3.92 15.14 -23.33
N SER A 9 -3.20 15.75 -22.40
CA SER A 9 -2.28 15.06 -21.48
C SER A 9 -3.05 14.23 -20.45
N VAL A 10 -4.13 14.77 -19.89
CA VAL A 10 -4.98 14.08 -18.91
C VAL A 10 -5.68 12.90 -19.58
N THR A 11 -6.26 13.10 -20.76
CA THR A 11 -6.93 12.03 -21.50
C THR A 11 -5.95 10.89 -21.81
N ARG A 12 -4.74 11.21 -22.29
CA ARG A 12 -3.69 10.21 -22.54
C ARG A 12 -3.29 9.42 -21.29
N LEU A 13 -3.17 10.09 -20.15
CA LEU A 13 -2.86 9.41 -18.89
C LEU A 13 -4.00 8.47 -18.48
N LEU A 14 -5.25 8.91 -18.58
CA LEU A 14 -6.41 8.10 -18.24
C LEU A 14 -6.50 6.86 -19.12
N ASP A 15 -6.32 7.02 -20.42
CA ASP A 15 -6.29 5.90 -21.38
C ASP A 15 -5.15 4.93 -21.04
N ALA A 16 -3.94 5.45 -20.78
CA ALA A 16 -2.80 4.63 -20.42
C ALA A 16 -2.99 3.87 -19.09
N VAL A 17 -3.69 4.45 -18.11
CA VAL A 17 -3.97 3.81 -16.80
C VAL A 17 -5.14 2.81 -16.90
N ALA A 18 -6.05 2.99 -17.85
CA ALA A 18 -7.16 2.08 -18.06
C ALA A 18 -6.73 0.72 -18.66
N VAL A 19 -5.64 0.69 -19.42
CA VAL A 19 -5.09 -0.54 -20.01
C VAL A 19 -4.65 -1.53 -18.92
N ASP A 20 -5.21 -2.74 -18.95
CA ASP A 20 -4.70 -3.86 -18.15
C ASP A 20 -3.46 -4.45 -18.81
N ARG A 21 -2.29 -4.18 -18.23
CA ARG A 21 -0.99 -4.72 -18.68
C ARG A 21 -0.57 -5.96 -17.89
N ASN A 22 -1.43 -6.47 -17.00
CA ASN A 22 -1.08 -7.64 -16.21
C ASN A 22 -1.18 -8.94 -17.04
N THR A 23 -0.04 -9.55 -17.29
CA THR A 23 0.08 -10.80 -18.06
C THR A 23 0.06 -12.07 -17.19
N ASP A 24 -0.10 -11.93 -15.86
CA ASP A 24 -0.13 -13.08 -14.94
C ASP A 24 -1.21 -14.09 -15.34
N GLN A 25 -0.85 -15.35 -15.53
CA GLN A 25 -1.85 -16.39 -15.71
C GLN A 25 -2.66 -16.56 -14.42
N PRO A 26 -3.99 -16.70 -14.50
CA PRO A 26 -4.80 -16.85 -13.30
C PRO A 26 -4.37 -18.08 -12.50
N ILE A 27 -4.15 -17.90 -11.19
CA ILE A 27 -3.79 -19.01 -10.30
C ILE A 27 -5.07 -19.77 -9.93
N TYR A 28 -5.31 -20.93 -10.55
CA TYR A 28 -6.40 -21.85 -10.18
C TYR A 28 -6.02 -22.83 -9.06
N SER A 29 -4.78 -22.81 -8.59
CA SER A 29 -4.32 -23.74 -7.56
C SER A 29 -4.89 -23.42 -6.18
N THR A 30 -5.80 -24.28 -5.69
CA THR A 30 -6.36 -24.19 -4.33
C THR A 30 -5.28 -24.16 -3.26
N ARG A 31 -4.20 -24.96 -3.40
CA ARG A 31 -3.08 -24.99 -2.44
C ARG A 31 -2.40 -23.64 -2.30
N ARG A 32 -2.14 -22.94 -3.42
CA ARG A 32 -1.53 -21.60 -3.39
C ARG A 32 -2.47 -20.58 -2.76
N ARG A 33 -3.77 -20.64 -3.05
CA ARG A 33 -4.78 -19.77 -2.41
C ARG A 33 -4.86 -19.99 -0.91
N LEU A 34 -4.87 -21.25 -0.45
CA LEU A 34 -4.83 -21.57 0.98
C LEU A 34 -3.55 -21.08 1.65
N ALA A 35 -2.40 -21.18 0.98
CA ALA A 35 -1.15 -20.62 1.48
C ALA A 35 -1.23 -19.08 1.61
N VAL A 36 -1.79 -18.37 0.61
CA VAL A 36 -2.03 -16.92 0.70
C VAL A 36 -2.92 -16.58 1.89
N VAL A 37 -4.01 -17.32 2.10
CA VAL A 37 -4.88 -17.12 3.28
C VAL A 37 -4.11 -17.37 4.58
N GLY A 38 -3.27 -18.40 4.64
CA GLY A 38 -2.43 -18.69 5.82
C GLY A 38 -1.50 -17.52 6.17
N PHE A 39 -0.74 -17.02 5.18
CA PHE A 39 0.12 -15.84 5.37
C PHE A 39 -0.68 -14.58 5.72
N LEU A 40 -1.86 -14.39 5.11
CA LEU A 40 -2.78 -13.28 5.44
C LEU A 40 -3.17 -13.29 6.91
N LEU A 41 -3.56 -14.44 7.45
CA LEU A 41 -3.94 -14.58 8.85
C LEU A 41 -2.76 -14.34 9.80
N ILE A 42 -1.58 -14.91 9.49
CA ILE A 42 -0.37 -14.72 10.30
C ILE A 42 0.03 -13.23 10.33
N GLY A 43 0.03 -12.58 9.17
CA GLY A 43 0.39 -11.17 9.09
C GLY A 43 -0.65 -10.26 9.74
N ALA A 44 -1.95 -10.57 9.65
CA ALA A 44 -2.97 -9.83 10.40
C ALA A 44 -2.78 -9.94 11.92
N VAL A 45 -2.38 -11.11 12.43
CA VAL A 45 -2.02 -11.30 13.84
C VAL A 45 -0.79 -10.47 14.20
N PHE A 46 0.29 -10.53 13.41
CA PHE A 46 1.48 -9.71 13.65
C PHE A 46 1.16 -8.21 13.67
N LEU A 47 0.35 -7.73 12.74
CA LEU A 47 -0.06 -6.33 12.67
C LEU A 47 -0.84 -5.92 13.92
N GLY A 48 -1.88 -6.67 14.29
CA GLY A 48 -2.68 -6.40 15.48
C GLY A 48 -1.85 -6.42 16.75
N VAL A 49 -0.99 -7.42 16.91
CA VAL A 49 -0.09 -7.50 18.07
C VAL A 49 0.90 -6.33 18.09
N SER A 50 1.55 -6.01 16.97
CA SER A 50 2.54 -4.93 16.89
C SER A 50 1.99 -3.55 17.28
N LEU A 51 0.73 -3.26 16.94
CA LEU A 51 0.09 -1.98 17.22
C LEU A 51 -0.70 -1.96 18.54
N SER A 52 -0.83 -3.11 19.19
CA SER A 52 -1.34 -3.22 20.57
C SER A 52 -0.27 -2.99 21.64
N VAL A 53 1.00 -3.05 21.24
CA VAL A 53 2.15 -2.81 22.12
C VAL A 53 2.23 -1.31 22.46
N THR A 54 2.64 -0.99 23.69
CA THR A 54 2.82 0.40 24.13
C THR A 54 3.90 1.09 23.27
N PRO A 55 3.64 2.29 22.71
CA PRO A 55 4.66 3.05 21.99
C PRO A 55 5.94 3.21 22.83
N GLY A 56 7.09 2.90 22.22
CA GLY A 56 8.40 2.91 22.86
C GLY A 56 8.88 1.58 23.46
N ASP A 57 8.03 0.57 23.50
CA ASP A 57 8.48 -0.79 23.79
C ASP A 57 9.31 -1.34 22.62
N THR A 58 10.46 -1.94 22.97
CA THR A 58 11.36 -2.56 21.99
C THR A 58 10.77 -3.76 21.28
N ALA A 59 9.69 -4.37 21.81
CA ALA A 59 8.94 -5.43 21.15
C ALA A 59 8.37 -5.01 19.79
N PHE A 60 8.12 -3.71 19.57
CA PHE A 60 7.59 -3.19 18.30
C PHE A 60 8.50 -3.55 17.10
N TYR A 61 9.82 -3.44 17.26
CA TYR A 61 10.78 -3.68 16.18
C TYR A 61 10.78 -5.12 15.65
N PRO A 62 10.97 -6.18 16.46
CA PRO A 62 10.93 -7.55 15.97
C PRO A 62 9.54 -7.96 15.48
N LEU A 63 8.45 -7.43 16.06
CA LEU A 63 7.08 -7.74 15.60
C LEU A 63 6.81 -7.17 14.20
N THR A 64 7.20 -5.92 13.95
CA THR A 64 7.02 -5.28 12.63
C THR A 64 8.00 -5.80 11.58
N LEU A 65 9.20 -6.26 11.97
CA LEU A 65 10.09 -6.99 11.07
C LEU A 65 9.54 -8.39 10.75
N GLY A 66 8.96 -9.07 11.73
CA GLY A 66 8.27 -10.35 11.55
C GLY A 66 7.06 -10.25 10.63
N LEU A 67 6.30 -9.15 10.75
CA LEU A 67 5.22 -8.78 9.83
C LEU A 67 5.74 -8.67 8.39
N ALA A 68 6.77 -7.84 8.17
CA ALA A 68 7.37 -7.67 6.85
C ALA A 68 7.90 -9.00 6.27
N ALA A 69 8.57 -9.81 7.09
CA ALA A 69 9.05 -11.12 6.68
C ALA A 69 7.90 -12.05 6.25
N THR A 70 6.80 -12.04 7.00
CA THR A 70 5.59 -12.82 6.67
C THR A 70 5.06 -12.45 5.28
N TRP A 71 4.96 -11.15 4.99
CA TRP A 71 4.51 -10.67 3.68
C TRP A 71 5.47 -11.02 2.56
N ILE A 72 6.77 -10.81 2.75
CA ILE A 72 7.79 -11.12 1.73
C ILE A 72 7.82 -12.62 1.42
N ILE A 73 7.87 -13.46 2.45
CA ILE A 73 7.90 -14.93 2.29
C ILE A 73 6.60 -15.40 1.62
N GLY A 74 5.46 -14.91 2.08
CA GLY A 74 4.17 -15.21 1.49
C GLY A 74 4.10 -14.83 0.01
N ALA A 75 4.62 -13.66 -0.35
CA ALA A 75 4.66 -13.16 -1.73
C ALA A 75 5.49 -14.07 -2.65
N ILE A 76 6.73 -14.37 -2.24
CA ILE A 76 7.68 -15.17 -3.02
C ILE A 76 7.23 -16.63 -3.12
N ALA A 77 6.70 -17.20 -2.04
CA ALA A 77 6.26 -18.60 -2.02
C ALA A 77 5.00 -18.84 -2.88
N THR A 78 4.12 -17.85 -3.01
CA THR A 78 2.78 -18.05 -3.58
C THR A 78 2.56 -17.40 -4.95
N SER A 79 3.46 -16.52 -5.41
CA SER A 79 3.27 -15.74 -6.64
C SER A 79 4.55 -15.58 -7.46
N ARG A 80 4.41 -15.13 -8.72
CA ARG A 80 5.54 -14.68 -9.53
C ARG A 80 5.51 -13.15 -9.52
N LEU A 81 6.58 -12.54 -9.03
CA LEU A 81 6.66 -11.10 -8.89
C LEU A 81 7.30 -10.50 -10.14
N SER A 82 6.55 -9.65 -10.84
CA SER A 82 7.04 -8.84 -11.94
C SER A 82 7.25 -7.41 -11.45
N ALA A 83 8.33 -6.76 -11.88
CA ALA A 83 8.52 -5.33 -11.61
C ALA A 83 7.46 -4.48 -12.33
N GLY A 84 6.96 -4.94 -13.48
CA GLY A 84 6.02 -4.19 -14.31
C GLY A 84 6.70 -3.16 -15.18
N ARG A 85 5.97 -2.66 -16.18
CA ARG A 85 6.46 -1.72 -17.19
C ARG A 85 5.35 -0.73 -17.52
N PHE A 86 5.70 0.55 -17.68
CA PHE A 86 4.76 1.61 -18.02
C PHE A 86 5.37 2.58 -19.02
N SER A 87 4.55 3.05 -19.96
CA SER A 87 4.81 4.19 -20.84
C SER A 87 3.47 4.85 -21.16
N LEU A 88 3.50 6.15 -21.45
CA LEU A 88 2.37 6.86 -22.03
C LEU A 88 2.20 6.52 -23.51
N ASP A 89 3.31 6.29 -24.23
CA ASP A 89 3.34 6.03 -25.66
C ASP A 89 4.26 4.81 -25.94
N GLY A 90 3.73 3.76 -26.58
CA GLY A 90 4.51 2.59 -27.01
C GLY A 90 4.88 1.57 -25.92
N ASP A 91 6.06 0.94 -26.06
CA ASP A 91 6.53 -0.10 -25.14
C ASP A 91 6.95 0.49 -23.79
N GLY A 92 6.40 -0.07 -22.71
CA GLY A 92 6.67 0.39 -21.34
C GLY A 92 8.14 0.26 -20.93
N SER A 93 8.50 0.81 -19.77
CA SER A 93 9.76 0.49 -19.10
C SER A 93 9.56 0.34 -17.60
N THR A 94 10.49 -0.35 -16.93
CA THR A 94 10.47 -0.46 -15.47
C THR A 94 10.71 0.90 -14.82
N SER A 95 11.59 1.74 -15.39
CA SER A 95 11.81 3.11 -14.91
C SER A 95 10.55 3.97 -15.06
N GLY A 96 9.78 3.78 -16.13
CA GLY A 96 8.47 4.43 -16.30
C GLY A 96 7.45 3.99 -15.24
N ALA A 97 7.45 2.71 -14.85
CA ALA A 97 6.60 2.22 -13.77
C ALA A 97 7.03 2.81 -12.40
N VAL A 98 8.33 2.86 -12.13
CA VAL A 98 8.88 3.51 -10.93
C VAL A 98 8.50 4.99 -10.88
N ALA A 99 8.69 5.73 -11.98
CA ALA A 99 8.33 7.15 -12.06
C ALA A 99 6.83 7.38 -11.82
N LEU A 100 5.97 6.56 -12.43
CA LEU A 100 4.54 6.59 -12.19
C LEU A 100 4.21 6.36 -10.71
N GLY A 101 4.85 5.36 -10.08
CA GLY A 101 4.68 5.07 -8.66
C GLY A 101 5.12 6.22 -7.76
N VAL A 102 6.27 6.84 -8.04
CA VAL A 102 6.74 8.01 -7.28
C VAL A 102 5.75 9.18 -7.38
N VAL A 103 5.28 9.50 -8.59
CA VAL A 103 4.28 10.56 -8.80
C VAL A 103 2.98 10.25 -8.06
N ALA A 104 2.49 9.01 -8.14
CA ALA A 104 1.30 8.59 -7.40
C ALA A 104 1.51 8.65 -5.88
N GLY A 105 2.69 8.29 -5.39
CA GLY A 105 3.05 8.37 -3.98
C GLY A 105 3.06 9.81 -3.46
N VAL A 106 3.63 10.75 -4.23
CA VAL A 106 3.59 12.19 -3.90
C VAL A 106 2.14 12.70 -3.90
N ALA A 107 1.35 12.35 -4.93
CA ALA A 107 -0.04 12.75 -5.01
C ALA A 107 -0.85 12.21 -3.81
N MET A 108 -0.65 10.95 -3.43
CA MET A 108 -1.32 10.40 -2.26
C MET A 108 -0.82 11.00 -0.96
N GLY A 109 0.48 11.26 -0.83
CA GLY A 109 1.02 11.98 0.33
C GLY A 109 0.36 13.34 0.50
N ALA A 110 0.21 14.10 -0.60
CA ALA A 110 -0.48 15.39 -0.58
C ALA A 110 -1.96 15.27 -0.15
N VAL A 111 -2.68 14.28 -0.68
CA VAL A 111 -4.07 14.01 -0.27
C VAL A 111 -4.16 13.71 1.23
N PHE A 112 -3.23 12.93 1.78
CA PHE A 112 -3.21 12.59 3.21
C PHE A 112 -2.78 13.76 4.09
N VAL A 113 -1.85 14.60 3.64
CA VAL A 113 -1.47 15.83 4.35
C VAL A 113 -2.66 16.80 4.41
N ILE A 114 -3.39 16.98 3.30
CA ILE A 114 -4.62 17.79 3.30
C ILE A 114 -5.67 17.16 4.22
N GLY A 115 -5.86 15.84 4.13
CA GLY A 115 -6.76 15.09 4.99
C GLY A 115 -6.42 15.20 6.48
N ALA A 116 -5.13 15.23 6.83
CA ALA A 116 -4.64 15.39 8.19
C ALA A 116 -5.09 16.71 8.83
N PHE A 117 -5.06 17.82 8.08
CA PHE A 117 -5.59 19.10 8.57
C PHE A 117 -7.08 19.03 8.85
N LEU A 118 -7.85 18.26 8.07
CA LEU A 118 -9.29 18.08 8.29
C LEU A 118 -9.56 17.16 9.49
N THR A 119 -8.86 16.03 9.59
CA THR A 119 -9.09 15.05 10.67
C THR A 119 -8.60 15.58 12.02
N LYS A 120 -7.59 16.45 12.06
CA LYS A 120 -7.17 17.17 13.26
C LYS A 120 -8.32 17.98 13.90
N LEU A 121 -9.28 18.45 13.10
CA LEU A 121 -10.44 19.20 13.61
C LEU A 121 -11.48 18.31 14.30
N ILE A 122 -11.34 16.98 14.20
CA ILE A 122 -12.30 16.00 14.72
C ILE A 122 -11.58 15.16 15.78
N GLY A 123 -11.81 15.48 17.06
CA GLY A 123 -11.11 14.90 18.22
C GLY A 123 -10.89 13.37 18.14
N PRO A 124 -11.96 12.56 17.97
CA PRO A 124 -11.81 11.11 17.88
C PRO A 124 -10.93 10.62 16.72
N LEU A 125 -10.95 11.31 15.57
CA LEU A 125 -10.08 10.96 14.44
C LEU A 125 -8.64 11.40 14.68
N SER A 126 -8.47 12.56 15.32
CA SER A 126 -7.15 13.05 15.71
C SER A 126 -6.47 12.06 16.66
N GLU A 127 -7.16 11.57 17.68
CA GLU A 127 -6.64 10.58 18.62
C GLU A 127 -6.19 9.29 17.91
N LEU A 128 -7.01 8.79 16.99
CA LEU A 128 -6.67 7.60 16.21
C LEU A 128 -5.40 7.80 15.37
N VAL A 129 -5.21 8.97 14.77
CA VAL A 129 -4.00 9.28 13.99
C VAL A 129 -2.79 9.43 14.90
N SER A 130 -2.90 10.23 15.97
CA SER A 130 -1.83 10.44 16.95
C SER A 130 -1.35 9.14 17.59
N ASN A 131 -2.25 8.20 17.89
CA ASN A 131 -1.88 6.89 18.47
C ASN A 131 -0.94 6.08 17.55
N VAL A 132 -1.08 6.21 16.23
CA VAL A 132 -0.19 5.54 15.28
C VAL A 132 1.13 6.30 15.17
N LEU A 133 1.06 7.63 15.10
CA LEU A 133 2.26 8.47 14.95
C LEU A 133 3.17 8.39 16.17
N ALA A 134 2.63 8.14 17.37
CA ALA A 134 3.41 7.95 18.58
C ALA A 134 4.52 6.89 18.44
N PHE A 135 4.31 5.83 17.66
CA PHE A 135 5.36 4.82 17.41
C PHE A 135 6.59 5.38 16.68
N ALA A 136 6.46 6.52 15.99
CA ALA A 136 7.58 7.22 15.37
C ALA A 136 8.35 8.13 16.33
N ASP A 137 7.72 8.61 17.39
CA ASP A 137 8.33 9.49 18.38
C ASP A 137 9.23 8.71 19.36
N TYR A 138 8.86 7.47 19.66
CA TYR A 138 9.59 6.62 20.59
C TYR A 138 10.55 5.68 19.86
N GLY A 139 11.71 6.18 19.45
CA GLY A 139 12.75 5.34 18.86
C GLY A 139 13.82 6.10 18.08
N SER A 140 14.74 5.35 17.49
CA SER A 140 15.60 5.91 16.46
C SER A 140 14.77 6.16 15.21
N ILE A 141 14.60 7.44 14.84
CA ILE A 141 13.88 7.82 13.62
C ILE A 141 14.41 7.08 12.37
N ALA A 142 15.71 6.78 12.34
CA ALA A 142 16.32 6.01 11.25
C ALA A 142 15.83 4.55 11.22
N ILE A 143 15.72 3.90 12.38
CA ILE A 143 15.21 2.52 12.49
C ILE A 143 13.72 2.47 12.16
N VAL A 144 12.92 3.38 12.72
CA VAL A 144 11.48 3.46 12.43
C VAL A 144 11.27 3.70 10.94
N THR A 145 11.98 4.65 10.34
CA THR A 145 11.91 4.91 8.90
C THR A 145 12.23 3.65 8.10
N ALA A 146 13.33 2.96 8.41
CA ALA A 146 13.70 1.74 7.71
C ALA A 146 12.59 0.67 7.79
N ILE A 147 12.03 0.44 8.99
CA ILE A 147 10.96 -0.53 9.20
C ILE A 147 9.68 -0.13 8.47
N THR A 148 9.29 1.13 8.50
CA THR A 148 8.13 1.66 7.79
C THR A 148 8.26 1.45 6.29
N LEU A 149 9.44 1.75 5.71
CA LEU A 149 9.67 1.56 4.28
C LEU A 149 9.71 0.09 3.89
N ILE A 150 10.34 -0.77 4.71
CA ILE A 150 10.38 -2.22 4.50
C ILE A 150 8.96 -2.79 4.56
N ASN A 151 8.13 -2.39 5.54
CA ASN A 151 6.74 -2.84 5.64
C ASN A 151 5.91 -2.38 4.45
N GLY A 152 6.01 -1.11 4.04
CA GLY A 152 5.29 -0.62 2.86
C GLY A 152 5.65 -1.41 1.58
N ALA A 153 6.94 -1.72 1.37
CA ALA A 153 7.35 -2.56 0.26
C ALA A 153 6.84 -4.01 0.40
N ALA A 154 6.92 -4.59 1.60
CA ALA A 154 6.49 -5.95 1.90
C ALA A 154 4.99 -6.13 1.68
N GLU A 155 4.17 -5.17 2.14
CA GLU A 155 2.73 -5.17 1.92
C GLU A 155 2.41 -5.17 0.43
N GLU A 156 3.06 -4.36 -0.40
CA GLU A 156 2.78 -4.35 -1.84
C GLU A 156 3.23 -5.64 -2.55
N LEU A 157 4.34 -6.25 -2.10
CA LEU A 157 4.75 -7.58 -2.57
C LEU A 157 3.65 -8.62 -2.29
N PHE A 158 3.03 -8.59 -1.12
CA PHE A 158 2.01 -9.56 -0.75
C PHE A 158 0.62 -9.24 -1.31
N PHE A 159 0.11 -8.03 -1.09
CA PHE A 159 -1.25 -7.66 -1.48
C PHE A 159 -1.37 -7.41 -2.99
N ARG A 160 -0.40 -6.74 -3.62
CA ARG A 160 -0.42 -6.45 -5.09
C ARG A 160 0.33 -7.51 -5.90
N GLY A 161 1.17 -8.33 -5.26
CA GLY A 161 1.68 -9.58 -5.82
C GLY A 161 0.73 -10.75 -5.54
N ALA A 162 0.92 -11.41 -4.40
CA ALA A 162 0.27 -12.68 -4.10
C ALA A 162 -1.27 -12.65 -4.05
N VAL A 163 -1.87 -11.76 -3.27
CA VAL A 163 -3.33 -11.67 -3.14
C VAL A 163 -3.94 -11.31 -4.50
N TYR A 164 -3.46 -10.24 -5.13
CA TYR A 164 -3.93 -9.80 -6.46
C TYR A 164 -3.89 -10.93 -7.50
N SER A 165 -2.77 -11.66 -7.61
CA SER A 165 -2.64 -12.76 -8.57
C SER A 165 -3.53 -13.96 -8.22
N ALA A 166 -3.78 -14.22 -6.92
CA ALA A 166 -4.69 -15.28 -6.46
C ALA A 166 -6.16 -14.98 -6.80
N VAL A 167 -6.55 -13.71 -6.83
CA VAL A 167 -7.93 -13.26 -7.11
C VAL A 167 -8.10 -12.68 -8.51
N ARG A 168 -7.13 -12.89 -9.42
CA ARG A 168 -7.16 -12.34 -10.80
C ARG A 168 -8.49 -12.56 -11.54
N PRO A 169 -9.15 -13.73 -11.47
CA PRO A 169 -10.44 -13.92 -12.14
C PRO A 169 -11.63 -13.13 -11.53
N HIS A 170 -11.49 -12.60 -10.31
CA HIS A 170 -12.61 -12.10 -9.50
C HIS A 170 -12.40 -10.63 -9.12
N HIS A 171 -12.35 -9.73 -10.10
CA HIS A 171 -12.16 -8.28 -9.85
C HIS A 171 -10.96 -7.96 -8.93
N PRO A 172 -9.73 -8.28 -9.35
CA PRO A 172 -8.58 -8.28 -8.46
C PRO A 172 -8.29 -6.93 -7.81
N VAL A 173 -8.60 -5.82 -8.50
CA VAL A 173 -8.45 -4.46 -7.94
C VAL A 173 -9.30 -4.27 -6.68
N VAL A 174 -10.58 -4.69 -6.74
CA VAL A 174 -11.52 -4.53 -5.63
C VAL A 174 -11.16 -5.51 -4.52
N VAL A 175 -11.01 -6.80 -4.87
CA VAL A 175 -10.81 -7.85 -3.87
C VAL A 175 -9.47 -7.68 -3.15
N SER A 176 -8.37 -7.35 -3.84
CA SER A 176 -7.09 -7.10 -3.14
C SER A 176 -7.18 -5.90 -2.19
N THR A 177 -7.94 -4.86 -2.57
CA THR A 177 -8.12 -3.66 -1.74
C THR A 177 -8.97 -3.94 -0.52
N VAL A 178 -10.06 -4.71 -0.68
CA VAL A 178 -10.91 -5.15 0.44
C VAL A 178 -10.13 -6.04 1.39
N VAL A 179 -9.41 -7.04 0.88
CA VAL A 179 -8.58 -7.94 1.69
C VAL A 179 -7.49 -7.15 2.45
N TYR A 180 -6.84 -6.21 1.78
CA TYR A 180 -5.87 -5.31 2.41
C TYR A 180 -6.51 -4.50 3.53
N THR A 181 -7.65 -3.86 3.27
CA THR A 181 -8.39 -3.07 4.25
C THR A 181 -8.78 -3.92 5.48
N ILE A 182 -9.33 -5.11 5.27
CA ILE A 182 -9.71 -6.02 6.36
C ILE A 182 -8.49 -6.44 7.19
N ALA A 183 -7.38 -6.78 6.53
CA ALA A 183 -6.14 -7.11 7.22
C ALA A 183 -5.61 -5.92 8.03
N THR A 184 -5.61 -4.71 7.45
CA THR A 184 -5.18 -3.50 8.14
C THR A 184 -6.06 -3.16 9.35
N LEU A 185 -7.37 -3.42 9.28
CA LEU A 185 -8.29 -3.24 10.42
C LEU A 185 -7.96 -4.14 11.62
N ALA A 186 -7.17 -5.21 11.44
CA ALA A 186 -6.65 -6.01 12.56
C ALA A 186 -5.75 -5.18 13.52
N SER A 187 -5.24 -4.03 13.08
CA SER A 187 -4.56 -3.05 13.92
C SER A 187 -5.45 -2.47 15.03
N GLY A 188 -6.78 -2.60 14.94
CA GLY A 188 -7.73 -1.93 15.82
C GLY A 188 -7.94 -0.44 15.50
N ASN A 189 -7.30 0.09 14.45
CA ASN A 189 -7.38 1.49 14.08
C ASN A 189 -8.19 1.71 12.78
N VAL A 190 -9.38 2.30 12.91
CA VAL A 190 -10.26 2.56 11.76
C VAL A 190 -9.70 3.59 10.78
N MET A 191 -8.83 4.51 11.23
CA MET A 191 -8.16 5.46 10.34
C MET A 191 -7.11 4.78 9.47
N LEU A 192 -6.43 3.73 9.98
CA LEU A 192 -5.58 2.88 9.14
C LEU A 192 -6.39 2.09 8.12
N GLY A 193 -7.58 1.60 8.49
CA GLY A 193 -8.51 1.00 7.54
C GLY A 193 -8.94 1.97 6.43
N PHE A 194 -9.29 3.21 6.79
CA PHE A 194 -9.59 4.26 5.81
C PHE A 194 -8.40 4.56 4.89
N ALA A 195 -7.20 4.65 5.46
CA ALA A 195 -5.97 4.84 4.71
C ALA A 195 -5.74 3.70 3.70
N ALA A 196 -5.97 2.46 4.16
CA ALA A 196 -5.81 1.25 3.36
C ALA A 196 -6.78 1.18 2.17
N ILE A 197 -7.98 1.73 2.28
CA ILE A 197 -8.92 1.84 1.16
C ILE A 197 -8.31 2.73 0.06
N LEU A 198 -7.88 3.94 0.41
CA LEU A 198 -7.39 4.93 -0.55
C LEU A 198 -6.08 4.51 -1.19
N LEU A 199 -5.06 4.26 -0.37
CA LEU A 199 -3.75 3.81 -0.84
C LEU A 199 -3.89 2.48 -1.58
N GLY A 200 -4.71 1.58 -1.04
CA GLY A 200 -4.85 0.26 -1.59
C GLY A 200 -5.53 0.24 -2.96
N ALA A 201 -6.54 1.09 -3.18
CA ALA A 201 -7.17 1.25 -4.48
C ALA A 201 -6.17 1.78 -5.52
N VAL A 202 -5.39 2.81 -5.16
CA VAL A 202 -4.36 3.39 -6.05
C VAL A 202 -3.30 2.34 -6.39
N CYS A 203 -2.72 1.67 -5.39
CA CYS A 203 -1.74 0.61 -5.61
C CYS A 203 -2.30 -0.54 -6.47
N ALA A 204 -3.56 -0.92 -6.27
CA ALA A 204 -4.19 -1.97 -7.09
C ALA A 204 -4.42 -1.53 -8.55
N ILE A 205 -4.78 -0.26 -8.79
CA ILE A 205 -4.88 0.31 -10.14
C ILE A 205 -3.49 0.36 -10.80
N LEU A 206 -2.46 0.78 -10.07
CA LEU A 206 -1.08 0.83 -10.56
C LEU A 206 -0.55 -0.58 -10.89
N ARG A 207 -0.88 -1.58 -10.06
CA ARG A 207 -0.56 -2.98 -10.34
C ARG A 207 -1.17 -3.46 -11.66
N ARG A 208 -2.41 -3.05 -11.96
CA ARG A 208 -3.11 -3.38 -13.21
C ARG A 208 -2.48 -2.68 -14.41
N CYS A 209 -2.24 -1.37 -14.32
CA CYS A 209 -1.78 -0.60 -15.48
C CYS A 209 -0.29 -0.82 -15.81
N THR A 210 0.51 -1.25 -14.83
CA THR A 210 1.94 -1.55 -15.05
C THR A 210 2.25 -3.04 -15.19
N GLY A 211 1.34 -3.93 -14.78
CA GLY A 211 1.58 -5.36 -14.81
C GLY A 211 2.60 -5.85 -13.77
N GLY A 212 2.98 -5.03 -12.78
CA GLY A 212 3.89 -5.46 -11.71
C GLY A 212 3.84 -4.60 -10.45
N VAL A 213 4.71 -4.90 -9.50
CA VAL A 213 4.68 -4.36 -8.13
C VAL A 213 5.59 -3.14 -7.92
N ALA A 214 6.44 -2.76 -8.87
CA ALA A 214 7.36 -1.64 -8.66
C ALA A 214 6.62 -0.30 -8.47
N ALA A 215 5.60 -0.02 -9.30
CA ALA A 215 4.80 1.20 -9.16
C ALA A 215 4.05 1.25 -7.81
N PRO A 216 3.32 0.20 -7.38
CA PRO A 216 2.76 0.12 -6.03
C PRO A 216 3.79 0.31 -4.91
N ILE A 217 4.93 -0.40 -4.96
CA ILE A 217 5.99 -0.29 -3.94
C ILE A 217 6.49 1.15 -3.83
N CYS A 218 6.83 1.78 -4.96
CA CYS A 218 7.28 3.17 -4.96
C CYS A 218 6.21 4.12 -4.44
N THR A 219 4.94 3.90 -4.78
CA THR A 219 3.80 4.70 -4.27
C THR A 219 3.74 4.61 -2.75
N HIS A 220 3.76 3.38 -2.22
CA HIS A 220 3.65 3.12 -0.80
C HIS A 220 4.86 3.69 -0.04
N VAL A 221 6.09 3.43 -0.50
CA VAL A 221 7.32 3.93 0.14
C VAL A 221 7.35 5.46 0.18
N VAL A 222 7.01 6.14 -0.93
CA VAL A 222 6.98 7.61 -0.99
C VAL A 222 5.85 8.15 -0.10
N TRP A 223 4.65 7.57 -0.17
CA TRP A 223 3.53 7.96 0.67
C TRP A 223 3.86 7.78 2.16
N SER A 224 4.42 6.65 2.57
CA SER A 224 4.82 6.37 3.95
C SER A 224 5.88 7.35 4.44
N THR A 225 6.84 7.71 3.58
CA THR A 225 7.84 8.73 3.92
C THR A 225 7.17 10.07 4.19
N ILE A 226 6.27 10.50 3.31
CA ILE A 226 5.53 11.76 3.51
C ILE A 226 4.70 11.68 4.78
N VAL A 227 3.98 10.58 5.01
CA VAL A 227 3.14 10.42 6.20
C VAL A 227 3.96 10.47 7.48
N LEU A 228 5.08 9.74 7.51
CA LEU A 228 5.97 9.65 8.66
C LEU A 228 6.57 11.00 9.06
N PHE A 229 6.92 11.85 8.09
CA PHE A 229 7.59 13.12 8.37
C PHE A 229 6.68 14.35 8.35
N ALA A 230 5.56 14.32 7.62
CA ALA A 230 4.67 15.48 7.47
C ALA A 230 3.49 15.46 8.44
N LEU A 231 2.98 14.30 8.87
CA LEU A 231 1.84 14.27 9.80
C LEU A 231 2.20 14.62 11.24
N PRO A 232 3.31 14.15 11.86
CA PRO A 232 3.58 14.46 13.26
C PRO A 232 3.56 15.97 13.58
N PRO A 233 4.21 16.86 12.81
CA PRO A 233 4.13 18.31 13.04
C PRO A 233 2.71 18.89 12.95
N ILE A 234 1.79 18.23 12.22
CA ILE A 234 0.40 18.65 12.11
C ILE A 234 -0.35 18.28 13.38
N PHE A 235 -0.14 17.09 13.94
CA PHE A 235 -0.89 16.62 15.11
C PHE A 235 -0.32 17.08 16.46
N GLY A 236 0.93 17.53 16.49
CA GLY A 236 1.64 17.93 17.71
C GLY A 236 2.25 16.71 18.40
#